data_AF-A0ABD3VMF1-F1
#
_entry.id   AF-A0ABD3VMF1-F1
#
_cell.length_a   1.000
_cell.length_b   1.000
_cell.length_c   1.000
_cell.angle_alpha   90.00
_cell.angle_beta   90.00
_cell.angle_gamma   90.00
#
_symmetry.space_group_name_H-M   'P 1'
#
loop_
_entity.id
_entity.type
_entity.pdbx_description
1 polymer ?
#
loop_
_entity_poly.entity_id
_entity_poly.type
_entity_poly.pdbx_seq_one_letter_code
_entity_poly.pdbx_strand_id
1 'polypeptide(L)'
;MSPTKPRFYAQKKYIASHWHFSQCSVDSMKATLQGKACVRSKYPLPSDTLQEMHRILQQQPGQKYTPDQQCVFANGFASFYCG
;
A
#
# COMPACT_ATOMS: atom_id res chain seq x y z
N MET A 1 5.02 -20.49 32.86
CA MET A 1 5.68 -19.47 32.00
C MET A 1 4.58 -18.80 31.18
N SER A 2 4.26 -17.54 31.46
CA SER A 2 3.18 -16.82 30.77
C SER A 2 3.70 -16.31 29.43
N PRO A 3 3.04 -16.55 28.28
CA PRO A 3 3.54 -16.10 27.00
C PRO A 3 3.48 -14.57 26.96
N THR A 4 4.63 -13.96 26.73
CA THR A 4 4.80 -12.52 26.52
C THR A 4 3.91 -12.11 25.35
N LYS A 5 2.77 -11.47 25.64
CA LYS A 5 1.88 -10.93 24.60
C LYS A 5 2.67 -9.90 23.77
N PRO A 6 2.67 -9.96 22.43
CA PRO A 6 3.32 -8.95 21.62
C PRO A 6 2.64 -7.60 21.87
N ARG A 7 3.37 -6.66 22.47
CA ARG A 7 2.94 -5.27 22.62
C ARG A 7 3.21 -4.54 21.30
N PHE A 8 2.19 -4.41 20.48
CA PHE A 8 2.20 -3.48 19.36
C PHE A 8 2.01 -2.07 19.92
N TYR A 9 3.09 -1.29 20.01
CA TYR A 9 2.95 0.13 20.33
C TYR A 9 2.35 0.82 19.11
N ALA A 10 1.08 1.24 19.22
CA ALA A 10 0.48 2.16 18.28
C ALA A 10 1.24 3.49 18.36
N GLN A 11 2.16 3.69 17.40
CA GLN A 11 2.91 4.92 17.29
C GLN A 11 1.93 6.02 16.84
N LYS A 12 1.42 6.80 17.80
CA LYS A 12 0.61 8.00 17.54
C LYS A 12 1.45 9.02 16.77
N LYS A 13 1.41 8.94 15.45
CA LYS A 13 1.60 10.00 14.45
C LYS A 13 1.27 9.37 13.11
N TYR A 14 0.37 9.99 12.35
CA TYR A 14 0.08 9.62 10.98
C TYR A 14 1.37 9.80 10.16
N ILE A 15 2.19 8.75 10.07
CA ILE A 15 3.35 8.73 9.19
C ILE A 15 2.77 8.41 7.83
N ALA A 16 2.58 9.43 6.99
CA ALA A 16 2.65 9.20 5.55
C ALA A 16 3.95 8.42 5.33
N SER A 17 3.79 7.15 4.99
CA SER A 17 4.83 6.13 4.91
C SER A 17 6.15 6.68 4.36
N HIS A 18 7.20 6.76 5.19
CA HIS A 18 8.60 6.90 4.73
C HIS A 18 9.08 5.66 3.96
N TRP A 19 8.15 4.84 3.45
CA TRP A 19 8.42 3.69 2.62
C TRP A 19 8.77 4.21 1.23
N HIS A 20 10.07 4.33 1.01
CA HIS A 20 10.65 4.62 -0.29
C HIS A 20 11.51 3.43 -0.70
N PHE A 21 11.70 3.26 -2.02
CA PHE A 21 12.69 2.31 -2.50
C PHE A 21 14.08 2.71 -1.99
N SER A 22 14.87 1.73 -1.55
CA SER A 22 16.27 1.97 -1.25
C SER A 22 17.02 2.40 -2.52
N GLN A 23 18.13 3.11 -2.37
CA GLN A 23 18.95 3.51 -3.51
C GLN A 23 19.38 2.31 -4.36
N CYS A 24 19.77 1.20 -3.72
CA CYS A 24 20.12 -0.06 -4.40
C CYS A 24 18.95 -0.61 -5.23
N SER A 25 17.72 -0.57 -4.70
CA SER A 25 16.52 -0.99 -5.42
C SER A 25 16.25 -0.09 -6.63
N VAL A 26 16.43 1.22 -6.49
CA VAL A 26 16.27 2.19 -7.58
C VAL A 26 17.29 1.93 -8.70
N ASP A 27 18.56 1.73 -8.35
CA ASP A 27 19.62 1.51 -9.35
C ASP A 27 19.45 0.16 -10.05
N SER A 28 19.05 -0.88 -9.31
CA SER A 28 18.72 -2.20 -9.89
C SER A 28 17.54 -2.12 -10.86
N MET A 29 16.49 -1.36 -10.52
CA MET A 29 15.36 -1.14 -11.44
C MET A 29 15.81 -0.37 -12.69
N LYS A 30 16.59 0.71 -12.54
CA LYS A 30 17.11 1.47 -13.69
C LYS A 30 17.93 0.60 -14.63
N ALA A 31 18.86 -0.18 -14.09
CA ALA A 31 19.68 -1.10 -14.88
C ALA A 31 18.84 -2.16 -15.60
N THR A 32 17.85 -2.73 -14.91
CA THR A 32 16.97 -3.77 -15.47
C THR A 32 16.07 -3.23 -16.59
N LEU A 33 15.56 -2.01 -16.43
CA LEU A 33 14.64 -1.37 -17.37
C LEU A 33 15.36 -0.65 -18.53
N GLN A 34 16.67 -0.47 -18.44
CA GLN A 34 17.46 0.17 -19.51
C GLN A 34 17.34 -0.64 -20.81
N GLY A 35 16.78 0.01 -21.85
CA GLY A 35 16.60 -0.59 -23.17
C GLY A 35 15.43 -1.58 -23.30
N LYS A 36 14.61 -1.79 -22.26
CA LYS A 36 13.44 -2.68 -22.34
C LYS A 36 12.24 -1.94 -22.96
N ALA A 37 11.84 -2.35 -24.16
CA ALA A 37 10.69 -1.79 -24.87
C ALA A 37 9.33 -2.25 -24.30
N CYS A 38 9.27 -3.42 -23.67
CA CYS A 38 8.04 -4.03 -23.16
C CYS A 38 7.36 -3.24 -22.02
N VAL A 39 8.10 -2.42 -21.29
CA VAL A 39 7.54 -1.54 -20.25
C VAL A 39 7.15 -0.15 -20.77
N ARG A 40 7.50 0.15 -22.04
CA ARG A 40 7.20 1.44 -22.69
C ARG A 40 5.91 1.40 -23.50
N SER A 41 5.44 0.20 -23.86
CA SER A 41 4.13 0.05 -24.49
C SER A 41 3.04 0.40 -23.50
N LYS A 42 2.23 1.42 -23.80
CA LYS A 42 0.94 1.58 -23.12
C LYS A 42 0.13 0.34 -23.41
N TYR A 43 -0.19 -0.44 -22.38
CA TYR A 43 -1.17 -1.50 -22.54
C TYR A 43 -2.50 -0.84 -22.94
N PRO A 44 -3.13 -1.23 -24.06
CA PRO A 44 -4.41 -0.66 -24.45
C PRO A 44 -5.48 -1.21 -23.49
N LEU A 45 -5.63 -0.54 -22.35
CA LEU A 45 -6.75 -0.78 -21.46
C LEU A 45 -7.98 -0.02 -21.99
N PRO A 46 -9.17 -0.62 -21.92
CA PRO A 46 -10.42 0.10 -22.18
C PRO A 46 -10.47 1.41 -21.37
N SER A 47 -11.08 2.46 -21.93
CA SER A 47 -11.22 3.78 -21.30
C SER A 47 -11.78 3.69 -19.88
N ASP A 48 -12.78 2.82 -19.69
CA ASP A 48 -13.50 2.65 -18.44
C ASP A 48 -12.58 2.04 -17.36
N THR A 49 -11.69 1.14 -17.76
CA THR A 49 -10.67 0.56 -16.87
C THR A 49 -9.64 1.61 -16.46
N LEU A 50 -9.19 2.46 -17.39
CA LEU A 50 -8.24 3.53 -17.09
C LEU A 50 -8.85 4.59 -16.15
N GLN A 51 -10.12 4.89 -16.33
CA GLN A 51 -10.86 5.83 -15.49
C GLN A 51 -11.04 5.29 -14.07
N GLU A 52 -11.40 4.01 -13.93
CA GLU A 52 -11.52 3.37 -12.62
C GLU A 52 -10.16 3.22 -11.93
N MET A 53 -9.09 2.88 -12.66
CA MET A 53 -7.73 2.85 -12.11
C MET A 53 -7.28 4.23 -11.62
N HIS A 54 -7.56 5.29 -12.39
CA HIS A 54 -7.29 6.67 -11.95
C HIS A 54 -8.06 7.02 -10.68
N ARG A 55 -9.35 6.65 -10.61
CA ARG A 55 -10.18 6.86 -9.43
C ARG A 55 -9.62 6.15 -8.20
N ILE A 56 -9.19 4.89 -8.36
CA ILE A 56 -8.58 4.10 -7.29
C ILE A 56 -7.26 4.71 -6.81
N LEU A 57 -6.39 5.14 -7.74
CA LEU A 57 -5.07 5.70 -7.41
C LEU A 57 -5.14 7.07 -6.74
N GLN A 58 -6.21 7.84 -6.98
CA GLN A 58 -6.39 9.17 -6.38
C GLN A 58 -6.99 9.13 -4.96
N GLN A 59 -7.64 8.04 -4.56
CA GLN A 59 -8.21 7.92 -3.23
C GLN A 59 -7.18 7.38 -2.24
N GLN A 60 -6.88 8.14 -1.19
CA GLN A 60 -6.04 7.60 -0.12
C GLN A 60 -6.77 6.42 0.53
N PRO A 61 -6.11 5.27 0.78
CA PRO A 61 -6.77 4.10 1.36
C PRO A 61 -7.49 4.40 2.68
N GLY A 62 -6.96 5.32 3.49
CA GLY A 62 -7.59 5.76 4.74
C GLY A 62 -8.89 6.57 4.56
N GLN A 63 -9.17 7.10 3.36
CA GLN A 63 -10.46 7.70 3.02
C GLN A 63 -11.47 6.65 2.51
N LYS A 64 -10.97 5.54 1.99
CA LYS A 64 -11.80 4.44 1.46
C LYS A 64 -12.20 3.43 2.53
N TYR A 65 -11.30 3.14 3.47
CA TYR A 65 -11.51 2.14 4.52
C TYR A 65 -11.43 2.78 5.90
N THR A 66 -12.48 2.59 6.70
CA THR A 66 -12.51 3.07 8.09
C THR A 66 -11.45 2.37 8.95
N PRO A 67 -11.03 2.94 10.09
CA PRO A 67 -10.11 2.28 11.01
C PRO A 67 -10.59 0.87 11.42
N ASP A 68 -11.89 0.68 11.67
CA ASP A 68 -12.46 -0.64 11.98
C ASP A 68 -12.31 -1.64 10.83
N GLN A 69 -12.59 -1.21 9.60
CA GLN A 69 -12.40 -2.06 8.42
C GLN A 69 -10.94 -2.47 8.25
N GLN A 70 -10.00 -1.56 8.52
CA GLN A 70 -8.56 -1.88 8.52
C GLN A 70 -8.19 -2.88 9.63
N CYS A 71 -8.77 -2.76 10.82
CA CYS A 71 -8.61 -3.74 11.89
C CYS A 71 -9.16 -5.12 11.53
N VAL A 72 -10.30 -5.18 10.83
CA VAL A 72 -10.87 -6.44 10.32
C VAL A 72 -9.94 -7.09 9.29
N PHE A 73 -9.36 -6.34 8.36
CA PHE A 73 -8.41 -6.90 7.38
C PHE A 73 -7.15 -7.44 8.04
N ALA A 74 -6.65 -6.78 9.09
CA ALA A 74 -5.41 -7.16 9.75
C ALA A 74 -5.59 -8.34 10.74
N ASN A 75 -6.73 -8.42 11.44
CA ASN A 75 -6.90 -9.29 12.60
C ASN A 75 -8.16 -10.18 12.53
N GLY A 76 -9.01 -10.04 11.51
CA GLY A 76 -10.23 -10.83 11.31
C GLY A 76 -11.52 -10.16 11.78
N PHE A 77 -12.66 -10.78 11.45
CA PHE A 77 -14.02 -10.20 11.48
C PHE A 77 -14.51 -9.65 12.83
N ALA A 78 -13.95 -10.06 13.96
CA ALA A 78 -14.34 -9.58 15.29
C ALA A 78 -13.49 -8.39 15.79
N SER A 79 -12.56 -7.90 14.98
CA SER A 79 -11.61 -6.86 15.37
C SER A 79 -12.15 -5.46 15.09
N PHE A 80 -11.88 -4.53 16.00
CA PHE A 80 -12.31 -3.13 15.91
C PHE A 80 -11.19 -2.19 16.36
N TYR A 81 -11.32 -0.91 16.03
CA TYR A 81 -10.36 0.14 16.34
C TYR A 81 -10.49 0.62 17.79
N CYS A 82 -9.36 0.75 18.50
CA CYS A 82 -9.35 0.99 19.94
C CYS A 82 -9.13 2.45 20.41
N GLY A 83 -8.93 3.44 19.51
CA GLY A 83 -8.76 4.86 19.89
C GLY A 83 -7.33 5.35 20.02
#